data_AF-A0A1V5L8U1-F1
#
_entry.id   AF-A0A1V5L8U1-F1
#
_cell.length_a   1.000
_cell.length_b   1.000
_cell.length_c   1.000
_cell.angle_alpha   90.00
_cell.angle_beta   90.00
_cell.angle_gamma   90.00
#
_symmetry.space_group_name_H-M   'P 1'
#
loop_
_entity.id
_entity.type
_entity.pdbx_description
1 polymer ?
#
loop_
_entity_poly.entity_id
_entity_poly.type
_entity_poly.pdbx_seq_one_letter_code
_entity_poly.pdbx_strand_id
1 'polypeptide(L)'
;MSAPAPPLAPDLESGLRRLRLARIRACAPEVLQTATTQRWKPEEVLRTLVEAEIAARDEANLRIAHPRGVQGGRVRRAGGHLPLPCRP
;
A
#
# COMPACT_ATOMS: atom_id res chain seq x y z
N MET A 1 13.28 -24.90 3.39
CA MET A 1 12.20 -24.17 4.08
C MET A 1 12.88 -23.19 5.03
N SER A 2 12.70 -21.88 4.84
CA SER A 2 13.42 -20.87 5.62
C SER A 2 12.86 -20.79 7.05
N ALA A 3 13.71 -20.61 8.05
CA ALA A 3 13.30 -20.45 9.45
C ALA A 3 12.58 -19.11 9.64
N PRO A 4 11.50 -19.05 10.45
CA PRO A 4 10.76 -17.81 10.69
C PRO A 4 11.67 -16.75 11.33
N ALA A 5 11.49 -15.50 10.91
CA ALA A 5 12.28 -14.39 11.41
C ALA A 5 12.05 -14.17 12.92
N PRO A 6 13.11 -13.87 13.68
CA PRO A 6 12.98 -13.60 15.11
C PRO A 6 12.15 -12.33 15.35
N PRO A 7 11.32 -12.29 16.41
CA PRO A 7 10.53 -11.11 16.74
C PRO A 7 11.43 -9.92 17.09
N LEU A 8 10.93 -8.70 16.86
CA LEU A 8 11.63 -7.48 17.25
C LEU A 8 11.70 -7.36 18.78
N ALA A 9 12.75 -6.70 19.27
CA ALA A 9 12.83 -6.32 20.67
C ALA A 9 11.61 -5.45 21.07
N PRO A 10 11.05 -5.64 22.27
CA PRO A 10 9.80 -4.98 22.67
C PRO A 10 9.92 -3.45 22.75
N ASP A 11 11.09 -2.92 23.11
CA ASP A 11 11.38 -1.49 23.10
C ASP A 11 11.32 -0.91 21.68
N LEU A 12 11.98 -1.57 20.73
CA LEU A 12 11.95 -1.18 19.32
C LEU A 12 10.52 -1.22 18.76
N GLU A 13 9.77 -2.29 19.06
CA GLU A 13 8.37 -2.38 18.64
C GLU A 13 7.54 -1.21 19.21
N SER A 14 7.73 -0.88 20.49
CA SER A 14 7.04 0.22 21.17
C SER A 14 7.37 1.58 20.55
N GLY A 15 8.64 1.82 20.23
CA GLY A 15 9.08 3.02 19.50
C GLY A 15 8.44 3.12 18.12
N LEU A 16 8.44 2.04 17.34
CA LEU A 16 7.81 1.98 16.01
C LEU A 16 6.29 2.20 16.08
N ARG A 17 5.61 1.69 17.13
CA ARG A 17 4.19 1.95 17.38
C ARG A 17 3.92 3.42 17.65
N ARG A 18 4.72 4.07 18.50
CA ARG A 18 4.59 5.51 18.82
C ARG A 18 4.78 6.39 17.58
N LEU A 19 5.71 6.01 16.71
CA LEU A 19 5.97 6.71 15.43
C LEU A 19 4.99 6.35 14.31
N ARG A 20 4.06 5.42 14.54
CA ARG A 20 3.09 4.93 13.56
C ARG A 20 3.75 4.35 12.30
N LEU A 21 4.90 3.69 12.47
CA LEU A 21 5.65 3.03 11.39
C LEU A 21 5.14 1.59 11.21
N ALA A 22 3.90 1.47 10.76
CA ALA A 22 3.19 0.19 10.72
C ALA A 22 3.80 -0.79 9.71
N ARG A 23 4.28 -0.30 8.57
CA ARG A 23 4.86 -1.17 7.53
C ARG A 23 6.23 -1.66 7.93
N ILE A 24 7.09 -0.79 8.47
CA ILE A 24 8.40 -1.19 9.03
C ILE A 24 8.21 -2.29 10.08
N ARG A 25 7.24 -2.13 10.98
CA ARG A 25 7.01 -3.11 12.05
C ARG A 25 6.60 -4.50 11.53
N ALA A 26 5.95 -4.57 10.37
CA ALA A 26 5.57 -5.83 9.74
C ALA A 26 6.74 -6.49 8.99
N CYS A 27 7.58 -5.73 8.28
CA CYS A 27 8.66 -6.29 7.46
C CYS A 27 10.03 -6.35 8.14
N ALA A 28 10.27 -5.58 9.21
CA ALA A 28 11.57 -5.48 9.85
C ALA A 28 12.16 -6.83 10.33
N PRO A 29 11.39 -7.78 10.92
CA PRO A 29 11.94 -9.09 11.29
C PRO A 29 12.63 -9.79 10.12
N GLU A 30 11.94 -9.87 8.98
CA GLU A 30 12.44 -10.56 7.79
C GLU A 30 13.60 -9.81 7.14
N VAL A 31 13.52 -8.46 7.09
CA VAL A 31 14.59 -7.62 6.53
C VAL A 31 15.86 -7.72 7.37
N LEU A 32 15.77 -7.70 8.70
CA LEU A 32 16.93 -7.82 9.58
C LEU A 32 17.57 -9.21 9.51
N GLN A 33 16.76 -10.28 9.42
CA GLN A 33 17.27 -11.64 9.23
C GLN A 33 18.00 -11.76 7.88
N THR A 34 17.40 -11.22 6.81
CA THR A 34 17.97 -11.20 5.46
C THR A 34 19.29 -10.42 5.45
N ALA A 35 19.28 -9.21 6.01
CA ALA A 35 20.43 -8.33 6.07
C ALA A 35 21.59 -8.95 6.85
N THR A 36 21.30 -9.66 7.94
CA THR A 36 22.32 -10.39 8.70
C THR A 36 22.92 -11.53 7.89
N THR A 37 22.06 -12.32 7.23
CA THR A 37 22.47 -13.48 6.42
C THR A 37 23.30 -13.07 5.21
N GLN A 38 22.87 -12.00 4.54
CA GLN A 38 23.47 -11.50 3.31
C GLN A 38 24.49 -10.38 3.54
N ARG A 39 24.73 -10.00 4.81
CA ARG A 39 25.66 -8.94 5.25
C ARG A 39 25.46 -7.60 4.53
N TRP A 40 24.22 -7.14 4.47
CA TRP A 40 23.91 -5.85 3.88
C TRP A 40 24.56 -4.69 4.64
N LYS A 41 24.85 -3.59 3.94
CA LYS A 41 25.26 -2.36 4.61
C LYS A 41 24.07 -1.78 5.38
N PRO A 42 24.30 -1.10 6.52
CA PRO A 42 23.22 -0.50 7.31
C PRO A 42 22.35 0.47 6.50
N GLU A 43 22.96 1.22 5.59
CA GLU A 43 22.30 2.14 4.65
C GLU A 43 21.32 1.43 3.70
N GLU A 44 21.58 0.19 3.29
CA GLU A 44 20.65 -0.58 2.46
C GLU A 44 19.43 -1.06 3.26
N VAL A 45 19.67 -1.52 4.49
CA VAL A 45 18.58 -1.89 5.41
C VAL A 45 17.66 -0.69 5.66
N LEU A 46 18.24 0.47 5.96
CA LEU A 46 17.48 1.70 6.18
C LEU A 46 16.70 2.10 4.92
N ARG A 47 17.32 2.06 3.75
CA ARG A 47 16.67 2.37 2.47
C ARG A 47 15.45 1.46 2.25
N THR A 48 15.62 0.14 2.36
CA THR A 48 14.52 -0.82 2.16
C THR A 48 13.36 -0.59 3.13
N LEU A 49 13.64 -0.36 4.41
CA LEU A 49 12.60 -0.14 5.41
C LEU A 49 11.85 1.18 5.18
N VAL A 50 12.58 2.25 4.87
CA VAL A 50 12.01 3.59 4.62
C VAL A 50 11.19 3.61 3.34
N GLU A 51 11.69 3.02 2.24
CA GLU A 51 10.97 2.92 0.97
C GLU A 51 9.66 2.14 1.13
N ALA A 52 9.69 1.01 1.86
CA ALA A 52 8.48 0.24 2.12
C ALA A 52 7.43 1.05 2.90
N GLU A 53 7.84 1.83 3.90
CA GLU A 53 6.93 2.68 4.67
C GLU A 53 6.37 3.84 3.85
N ILE A 54 7.19 4.50 3.03
CA ILE A 54 6.73 5.57 2.12
C ILE A 54 5.66 5.02 1.18
N ALA A 55 5.92 3.88 0.53
CA ALA A 55 4.95 3.25 -0.36
C ALA A 55 3.61 2.96 0.35
N ALA A 56 3.67 2.41 1.57
CA ALA A 56 2.47 2.12 2.35
C ALA A 56 1.67 3.39 2.72
N ARG A 57 2.35 4.50 3.01
CA ARG A 57 1.73 5.80 3.29
C ARG A 57 1.11 6.41 2.05
N ASP A 58 1.78 6.32 0.91
CA ASP A 58 1.25 6.82 -0.36
C ASP A 58 -0.02 6.06 -0.74
N GLU A 59 -0.04 4.74 -0.62
CA GLU A 59 -1.26 3.95 -0.81
C GLU A 59 -2.37 4.34 0.16
N ALA A 60 -2.06 4.60 1.43
CA ALA A 60 -3.04 5.04 2.40
C ALA A 60 -3.61 6.44 2.06
N ASN A 61 -2.75 7.37 1.66
CA ASN A 61 -3.14 8.70 1.22
C ASN A 61 -4.01 8.66 -0.04
N LEU A 62 -3.66 7.83 -1.02
CA LEU A 62 -4.47 7.61 -2.23
C LEU A 62 -5.86 7.06 -1.90
N ARG A 63 -5.96 6.12 -0.95
CA ARG A 63 -7.26 5.58 -0.48
C ARG A 63 -8.12 6.64 0.20
N ILE A 64 -7.52 7.54 0.97
CA ILE A 64 -8.22 8.65 1.65
C ILE A 64 -8.63 9.72 0.64
N ALA A 65 -7.72 10.07 -0.27
CA ALA A 65 -7.94 11.08 -1.29
C ALA A 65 -8.97 10.65 -2.35
N HIS A 66 -9.21 9.35 -2.53
CA HIS A 66 -10.25 8.85 -3.42
C HIS A 66 -11.64 9.25 -2.90
N PRO A 67 -12.34 10.21 -3.54
CA PRO A 67 -13.67 10.58 -3.12
C PRO A 67 -14.59 9.37 -3.29
N ARG A 68 -15.29 8.96 -2.23
CA ARG A 68 -16.27 7.85 -2.21
C ARG A 68 -17.50 8.07 -3.12
N GLY A 69 -17.41 8.88 -4.17
CA GLY A 69 -18.57 9.50 -4.83
C GLY A 69 -18.67 9.37 -6.35
N VAL A 70 -17.90 8.53 -7.05
CA VAL A 70 -18.03 8.37 -8.52
C VAL A 70 -18.44 6.97 -8.99
N GLN A 71 -18.81 6.07 -8.08
CA GLN A 71 -19.39 4.77 -8.46
C GLN A 71 -20.91 4.91 -8.62
N GLY A 72 -21.38 5.55 -9.69
CA GLY A 72 -22.82 5.77 -9.88
C GLY A 72 -23.30 6.37 -11.20
N GLY A 73 -22.49 6.40 -12.25
CA GLY A 73 -22.94 6.84 -13.57
C GLY A 73 -23.48 5.70 -14.43
N ARG A 74 -24.63 5.09 -14.08
CA ARG A 74 -25.39 4.34 -15.10
C ARG A 74 -25.91 5.36 -16.10
N VAL A 75 -25.24 5.48 -17.24
CA VAL A 75 -25.80 6.13 -18.43
C VAL A 75 -26.97 5.26 -18.90
N ARG A 76 -28.17 5.46 -18.32
CA ARG A 76 -29.39 5.05 -19.00
C ARG A 76 -29.58 6.05 -20.15
N ARG A 77 -29.04 5.75 -21.33
CA ARG A 77 -29.57 6.39 -22.53
C ARG A 77 -30.97 5.83 -22.74
N ALA A 78 -31.94 6.66 -22.39
CA ALA A 78 -33.33 6.52 -22.82
C ALA A 78 -33.38 6.35 -24.34
N GLY A 79 -34.26 5.46 -24.79
CA GLY A 79 -34.54 5.25 -26.19
C GLY A 79 -34.94 6.56 -26.85
N GLY A 80 -34.12 7.01 -27.81
CA GLY A 80 -34.49 7.99 -28.81
C GLY A 80 -34.86 7.23 -30.08
N HIS A 81 -36.13 6.87 -30.21
CA HIS A 81 -36.74 6.48 -31.48
C HIS A 81 -36.49 7.62 -32.49
N LEU A 82 -35.65 7.37 -33.49
CA LEU A 82 -35.49 8.29 -34.61
C LEU A 82 -36.67 8.02 -35.58
N PRO A 83 -37.58 8.98 -35.84
CA PRO A 83 -38.62 8.76 -36.82
C PRO A 83 -38.02 8.76 -38.22
N LEU A 84 -38.28 7.69 -38.98
CA LEU A 84 -37.98 7.60 -40.41
C LEU A 84 -38.88 8.60 -41.16
N PRO A 85 -38.34 9.46 -42.05
CA PRO A 85 -39.19 10.26 -42.91
C PRO A 85 -39.82 9.37 -43.98
N CYS A 86 -41.15 9.24 -43.92
CA CYS A 86 -41.93 8.81 -45.08
C CYS A 86 -41.80 9.87 -46.19
N ARG A 87 -41.18 9.46 -47.30
CA ARG A 87 -41.59 9.61 -48.72
C ARG A 87 -42.34 10.88 -49.20
N PRO A 88 -42.18 11.26 -50.48
CA PRO A 88 -42.98 10.62 -51.55
C PRO A 88 -42.22 9.59 -52.39
#